data_AF-A0A563U7M9-F1
#
_entry.id   AF-A0A563U7M9-F1
#
_cell.length_a   1.000
_cell.length_b   1.000
_cell.length_c   1.000
_cell.angle_alpha   90.00
_cell.angle_beta   90.00
_cell.angle_gamma   90.00
#
_symmetry.space_group_name_H-M   'P 1'
#
loop_
_entity.id
_entity.type
_entity.pdbx_description
1 polymer ?
#
loop_
_entity_poly.entity_id
_entity_poly.type
_entity_poly.pdbx_seq_one_letter_code
_entity_poly.pdbx_strand_id
1 'polypeptide(L)'
;MKFSFTFFFLLLLAIISKHAHSQSRVDAALLKLDSVSQDIPNVKSWIFVPATGKWDGDGGIPKFVRWAVFTHKGQKYHAFIYRKISGFYKYPHIKEGYTNTFYANFIIFKEKEFQDIINKLNNKSGKNINIKSYNNGSVFISAIDSFNEATGDVFLKALTDVMNKSIFSKRNEIFPLNSQTVDGVDVVRFGMPANPETEDYSIKTAYYEAPFSDFINTMIMK
;
A
#
# COMPACT_ATOMS: atom_id res chain seq x y z
N MET A 1 -40.64 14.77 58.72
CA MET A 1 -40.27 15.18 57.36
C MET A 1 -40.60 14.04 56.40
N LYS A 2 -41.65 14.17 55.58
CA LYS A 2 -41.97 13.19 54.53
C LYS A 2 -41.24 13.63 53.26
N PHE A 3 -40.08 13.03 52.99
CA PHE A 3 -39.42 13.20 51.70
C PHE A 3 -40.31 12.60 50.61
N SER A 4 -40.76 13.45 49.69
CA SER A 4 -41.69 13.09 48.62
C SER A 4 -41.01 12.08 47.68
N PHE A 5 -41.57 10.87 47.61
CA PHE A 5 -41.15 9.80 46.71
C PHE A 5 -41.05 10.27 45.24
N THR A 6 -41.85 11.26 44.87
CA THR A 6 -41.87 11.90 43.55
C THR A 6 -40.57 12.62 43.21
N PHE A 7 -39.88 13.20 44.20
CA PHE A 7 -38.60 13.89 43.98
C PHE A 7 -37.47 12.90 43.70
N PHE A 8 -37.49 11.73 44.37
CA PHE A 8 -36.52 10.68 44.15
C PHE A 8 -36.70 10.01 42.78
N PHE A 9 -37.96 9.86 42.34
CA PHE A 9 -38.28 9.28 41.03
C PHE A 9 -37.85 10.17 39.85
N LEU A 10 -38.05 11.49 39.97
CA LEU A 10 -37.57 12.47 38.98
C LEU A 10 -36.03 12.55 38.92
N LEU A 11 -35.36 12.42 40.06
CA LEU A 11 -33.89 12.38 40.11
C LEU A 11 -33.35 11.11 39.42
N LEU A 12 -34.01 9.96 39.61
CA LEU A 12 -33.62 8.70 38.96
C LEU A 12 -33.74 8.79 37.42
N LEU A 13 -34.82 9.38 36.91
CA LEU A 13 -35.05 9.59 35.47
C LEU A 13 -34.00 10.52 34.83
N ALA A 14 -33.54 11.54 35.57
CA ALA A 14 -32.50 12.46 35.10
C ALA A 14 -31.08 11.83 35.10
N ILE A 15 -30.82 10.84 35.94
CA ILE A 15 -29.54 10.11 35.98
C ILE A 15 -29.45 9.08 34.85
N ILE A 16 -30.58 8.43 34.50
CA ILE A 16 -30.66 7.47 33.41
C ILE A 16 -30.48 8.17 32.05
N SER A 17 -31.04 9.37 31.86
CA SER A 17 -30.87 10.14 30.61
C SER A 17 -29.45 10.66 30.39
N LYS A 18 -28.67 10.89 31.46
CA LYS A 18 -27.24 11.26 31.34
C LYS A 18 -26.29 10.09 31.05
N HIS A 19 -26.72 8.85 31.32
CA HIS A 19 -25.96 7.64 30.94
C HIS A 19 -26.30 7.15 29.52
N ALA A 20 -27.28 7.76 28.85
CA ALA A 20 -27.62 7.47 27.46
C ALA A 20 -26.72 8.17 26.44
N HIS A 21 -25.64 8.85 26.86
CA HIS A 21 -24.46 9.06 26.00
C HIS A 21 -23.60 7.79 25.96
N SER A 22 -24.26 6.65 25.70
CA SER A 22 -23.61 5.52 25.07
C SER A 22 -22.81 6.10 23.90
N GLN A 23 -21.48 5.96 23.95
CA GLN A 23 -20.66 6.11 22.76
C GLN A 23 -21.23 5.13 21.73
N SER A 24 -22.12 5.62 20.88
CA SER A 24 -22.51 4.95 19.66
C SER A 24 -21.21 4.78 18.88
N ARG A 25 -20.59 3.61 19.02
CA ARG A 25 -19.63 3.12 18.06
C ARG A 25 -20.44 2.84 16.81
N VAL A 26 -20.59 3.86 15.97
CA VAL A 26 -20.97 3.61 14.60
C VAL A 26 -19.78 2.83 14.05
N ASP A 27 -19.94 1.52 13.88
CA ASP A 27 -18.98 0.74 13.11
C ASP A 27 -18.98 1.36 11.71
N ALA A 28 -18.04 2.27 11.48
CA ALA A 28 -17.89 2.91 10.19
C ALA A 28 -17.58 1.78 9.20
N ALA A 29 -18.47 1.61 8.22
CA ALA A 29 -18.32 0.55 7.24
C ALA A 29 -16.94 0.63 6.59
N LEU A 30 -16.21 -0.47 6.64
CA LEU A 30 -14.93 -0.58 5.94
C LEU A 30 -15.14 -0.43 4.44
N LEU A 31 -14.17 0.18 3.77
CA LEU A 31 -14.08 0.14 2.32
C LEU A 31 -14.12 -1.31 1.83
N LYS A 32 -14.72 -1.50 0.66
CA LYS A 32 -14.70 -2.77 -0.06
C LYS A 32 -13.84 -2.60 -1.31
N LEU A 33 -13.08 -3.63 -1.65
CA LEU A 33 -12.38 -3.68 -2.94
C LEU A 33 -13.38 -4.14 -3.99
N ASP A 34 -13.47 -3.39 -5.07
CA ASP A 34 -14.27 -3.75 -6.24
C ASP A 34 -13.58 -4.91 -7.00
N SER A 35 -12.24 -4.90 -7.03
CA SER A 35 -11.43 -6.01 -7.56
C SER A 35 -9.99 -5.96 -7.04
N VAL A 36 -9.30 -7.10 -7.12
CA VAL A 36 -7.87 -7.27 -6.83
C VAL A 36 -7.26 -8.16 -7.91
N SER A 37 -6.11 -7.76 -8.45
CA SER A 37 -5.41 -8.54 -9.46
C SER A 37 -4.72 -9.76 -8.85
N GLN A 38 -4.29 -10.68 -9.71
CA GLN A 38 -3.21 -11.61 -9.36
C GLN A 38 -1.89 -10.85 -9.20
N ASP A 39 -0.85 -11.54 -8.75
CA ASP A 39 0.51 -10.99 -8.76
C ASP A 39 0.97 -10.72 -10.18
N ILE A 40 1.72 -9.64 -10.39
CA ILE A 40 2.33 -9.35 -11.70
C ILE A 40 3.18 -10.56 -12.10
N PRO A 41 2.87 -11.24 -13.22
CA PRO A 41 3.60 -12.43 -13.59
C PRO A 41 4.98 -12.07 -14.15
N ASN A 42 5.89 -13.04 -14.11
CA ASN A 42 7.21 -12.96 -14.73
C ASN A 42 8.09 -11.78 -14.27
N VAL A 43 7.85 -11.26 -13.06
CA VAL A 43 8.69 -10.23 -12.45
C VAL A 43 10.09 -10.79 -12.20
N LYS A 44 11.11 -10.04 -12.62
CA LYS A 44 12.52 -10.27 -12.31
C LYS A 44 13.02 -9.14 -11.41
N SER A 45 14.05 -9.41 -10.61
CA SER A 45 14.73 -8.42 -9.79
C SER A 45 16.14 -8.24 -10.33
N TRP A 46 16.62 -7.00 -10.36
CA TRP A 46 17.92 -6.61 -10.87
C TRP A 46 18.61 -5.68 -9.89
N ILE A 47 19.87 -5.95 -9.57
CA ILE A 47 20.72 -5.11 -8.73
C ILE A 47 21.97 -4.75 -9.53
N PHE A 48 22.34 -3.47 -9.53
CA PHE A 48 23.57 -3.03 -10.15
C PHE A 48 24.76 -3.35 -9.25
N VAL A 49 25.76 -4.04 -9.78
CA VAL A 49 27.00 -4.38 -9.08
C VAL A 49 28.09 -3.40 -9.50
N PRO A 50 28.41 -2.36 -8.68
CA PRO A 50 29.32 -1.30 -9.09
C PRO A 50 30.73 -1.81 -9.41
N ALA A 51 31.18 -2.87 -8.71
CA ALA A 51 32.50 -3.45 -8.90
C ALA A 51 32.70 -4.05 -10.29
N THR A 52 31.64 -4.55 -10.93
CA THR A 52 31.71 -5.19 -12.25
C THR A 52 31.08 -4.35 -13.35
N GLY A 53 30.33 -3.30 -13.00
CA GLY A 53 29.52 -2.52 -13.93
C GLY A 53 28.36 -3.31 -14.56
N LYS A 54 28.03 -4.48 -14.00
CA LYS A 54 26.99 -5.38 -14.53
C LYS A 54 25.76 -5.38 -13.62
N TRP A 55 24.64 -5.77 -14.20
CA TRP A 55 23.42 -6.08 -13.46
C TRP A 55 23.40 -7.56 -13.09
N ASP A 56 23.06 -7.86 -11.85
CA ASP A 56 22.88 -9.22 -11.34
C ASP A 56 21.42 -9.46 -10.97
N GLY A 57 20.96 -10.68 -11.22
CA GLY A 57 19.56 -11.08 -11.14
C GLY A 57 19.28 -12.01 -9.97
N ASP A 58 19.38 -11.51 -8.74
CA ASP A 58 19.16 -12.36 -7.55
C ASP A 58 18.51 -11.65 -6.35
N GLY A 59 18.07 -10.39 -6.52
CA GLY A 59 17.51 -9.56 -5.43
C GLY A 59 16.19 -10.02 -4.80
N GLY A 60 15.70 -11.21 -5.16
CA GLY A 60 14.43 -11.78 -4.71
C GLY A 60 13.21 -11.07 -5.32
N ILE A 61 12.17 -11.85 -5.64
CA ILE A 61 10.89 -11.29 -6.09
C ILE A 61 9.98 -11.14 -4.87
N PRO A 62 9.36 -9.97 -4.64
CA PRO A 62 8.38 -9.82 -3.58
C PRO A 62 7.24 -10.81 -3.79
N LYS A 63 6.87 -11.53 -2.73
CA LYS A 63 5.86 -12.59 -2.79
C LYS A 63 4.46 -12.13 -3.22
N PHE A 64 4.16 -10.82 -3.15
CA PHE A 64 3.02 -10.27 -3.86
C PHE A 64 3.29 -8.84 -4.33
N VAL A 65 2.85 -8.56 -5.54
CA VAL A 65 2.86 -7.25 -6.20
C VAL A 65 1.59 -7.19 -7.04
N ARG A 66 0.60 -6.44 -6.59
CA ARG A 66 -0.78 -6.48 -7.10
C ARG A 66 -1.35 -5.08 -7.29
N TRP A 67 -2.42 -5.02 -8.05
CA TRP A 67 -3.29 -3.86 -8.12
C TRP A 67 -4.63 -4.18 -7.46
N ALA A 68 -5.32 -3.15 -6.97
CA ALA A 68 -6.69 -3.25 -6.52
C ALA A 68 -7.49 -2.01 -6.94
N VAL A 69 -8.79 -2.20 -7.14
CA VAL A 69 -9.73 -1.13 -7.47
C VAL A 69 -10.73 -1.02 -6.32
N PHE A 70 -11.09 0.20 -5.95
CA PHE A 70 -12.17 0.44 -4.99
C PHE A 70 -12.85 1.78 -5.22
N THR A 71 -14.06 1.91 -4.69
CA THR A 71 -14.86 3.13 -4.76
C THR A 71 -15.01 3.76 -3.38
N HIS A 72 -14.72 5.06 -3.27
CA HIS A 72 -14.93 5.82 -2.05
C HIS A 72 -15.64 7.15 -2.37
N LYS A 73 -16.77 7.43 -1.71
CA LYS A 73 -17.58 8.65 -1.93
C LYS A 73 -17.90 8.91 -3.42
N GLY A 74 -18.22 7.84 -4.16
CA GLY A 74 -18.56 7.90 -5.59
C GLY A 74 -17.37 8.11 -6.53
N GLN A 75 -16.13 8.10 -6.03
CA GLN A 75 -14.92 8.20 -6.83
C GLN A 75 -14.17 6.87 -6.88
N LYS A 76 -13.65 6.53 -8.06
CA LYS A 76 -12.85 5.33 -8.29
C LYS A 76 -11.38 5.59 -7.99
N TYR A 77 -10.75 4.63 -7.32
CA TYR A 77 -9.34 4.66 -6.94
C TYR A 77 -8.67 3.35 -7.32
N HIS A 78 -7.35 3.42 -7.49
CA HIS A 78 -6.48 2.30 -7.79
C HIS A 78 -5.40 2.23 -6.71
N ALA A 79 -5.17 1.06 -6.15
CA ALA A 79 -4.10 0.84 -5.19
C ALA A 79 -3.06 -0.11 -5.78
N PHE A 80 -1.80 0.27 -5.74
CA PHE A 80 -0.69 -0.65 -5.95
C PHE A 80 -0.29 -1.23 -4.59
N ILE A 81 -0.32 -2.55 -4.46
CA ILE A 81 -0.16 -3.29 -3.21
C ILE A 81 1.06 -4.19 -3.33
N TYR A 82 1.96 -4.12 -2.36
CA TYR A 82 3.22 -4.87 -2.42
C TYR A 82 3.72 -5.29 -1.04
N ARG A 83 4.44 -6.40 -1.00
CA ARG A 83 5.11 -6.85 0.21
C ARG A 83 6.43 -6.11 0.39
N LYS A 84 6.65 -5.51 1.56
CA LYS A 84 7.97 -5.05 1.99
C LYS A 84 8.48 -5.93 3.11
N ILE A 85 9.71 -6.39 2.99
CA ILE A 85 10.44 -7.06 4.07
C ILE A 85 11.29 -5.99 4.74
N SER A 86 11.14 -5.87 6.05
CA SER A 86 12.01 -5.08 6.90
C SER A 86 12.42 -5.96 8.07
N GLY A 87 13.03 -5.39 9.09
CA GLY A 87 13.41 -6.14 10.27
C GLY A 87 14.20 -5.30 11.24
N PHE A 88 14.45 -5.88 12.39
CA PHE A 88 15.23 -5.26 13.44
C PHE A 88 16.21 -6.30 13.98
N TYR A 89 17.39 -5.82 14.38
CA TYR A 89 18.31 -6.63 15.14
C TYR A 89 17.82 -6.73 16.57
N LYS A 90 17.75 -7.94 17.12
CA LYS A 90 17.51 -8.16 18.55
C LYS A 90 18.56 -7.45 19.41
N TYR A 91 19.80 -7.40 18.91
CA TYR A 91 20.91 -6.65 19.52
C TYR A 91 21.47 -5.63 18.52
N PRO A 92 20.89 -4.41 18.43
CA PRO A 92 21.24 -3.42 17.40
C PRO A 92 22.70 -2.97 17.42
N HIS A 93 23.29 -2.84 18.62
CA HIS A 93 24.66 -2.33 18.78
C HIS A 93 25.73 -3.25 18.19
N ILE A 94 25.47 -4.55 18.18
CA ILE A 94 26.36 -5.57 17.62
C ILE A 94 25.81 -6.18 16.32
N LYS A 95 24.68 -5.66 15.83
CA LYS A 95 23.95 -6.16 14.64
C LYS A 95 23.75 -7.67 14.68
N GLU A 96 23.30 -8.20 15.82
CA GLU A 96 23.07 -9.63 16.01
C GLU A 96 21.58 -9.97 16.17
N GLY A 97 21.17 -11.13 15.64
CA GLY A 97 19.81 -11.65 15.75
C GLY A 97 18.79 -10.88 14.93
N TYR A 98 19.03 -10.71 13.63
CA TYR A 98 18.09 -10.03 12.73
C TYR A 98 16.76 -10.78 12.64
N THR A 99 15.66 -10.09 12.92
CA THR A 99 14.31 -10.64 12.83
C THR A 99 13.54 -9.93 11.72
N ASN A 100 13.09 -10.71 10.74
CA ASN A 100 12.29 -10.19 9.64
C ASN A 100 10.90 -9.77 10.12
N THR A 101 10.45 -8.63 9.61
CA THR A 101 9.09 -8.14 9.73
C THR A 101 8.50 -7.94 8.34
N PHE A 102 7.25 -8.35 8.16
CA PHE A 102 6.58 -8.33 6.87
C PHE A 102 5.45 -7.31 6.89
N TYR A 103 5.40 -6.49 5.84
CA TYR A 103 4.36 -5.48 5.68
C TYR A 103 3.69 -5.62 4.32
N ALA A 104 2.35 -5.56 4.29
CA ALA A 104 1.60 -5.21 3.10
C ALA A 104 1.55 -3.68 3.02
N ASN A 105 2.21 -3.12 2.01
CA ASN A 105 2.20 -1.70 1.74
C ASN A 105 1.26 -1.42 0.57
N PHE A 106 0.74 -0.21 0.54
CA PHE A 106 -0.08 0.25 -0.55
C PHE A 106 0.16 1.72 -0.83
N ILE A 107 -0.02 2.09 -2.10
CA ILE A 107 -0.07 3.47 -2.58
C ILE A 107 -1.32 3.63 -3.44
N ILE A 108 -2.10 4.67 -3.19
CA ILE A 108 -3.41 4.92 -3.81
C ILE A 108 -3.28 6.05 -4.82
N PHE A 109 -3.93 5.85 -5.96
CA PHE A 109 -4.03 6.77 -7.07
C PHE A 109 -5.49 7.07 -7.36
N LYS A 110 -5.79 8.33 -7.64
CA LYS A 110 -7.06 8.72 -8.28
C LYS A 110 -7.08 8.21 -9.71
N GLU A 111 -8.28 8.02 -10.26
CA GLU A 111 -8.46 7.60 -11.66
C GLU A 111 -7.60 8.43 -12.65
N LYS A 112 -7.59 9.76 -12.53
CA LYS A 112 -6.79 10.63 -13.42
C LYS A 112 -5.28 10.37 -13.31
N GLU A 113 -4.78 10.14 -12.10
CA GLU A 113 -3.36 9.85 -11.86
C GLU A 113 -3.01 8.48 -12.44
N PHE A 114 -3.88 7.49 -12.23
CA PHE A 114 -3.75 6.16 -12.81
C PHE A 114 -3.71 6.18 -14.34
N GLN A 115 -4.62 6.90 -15.00
CA GLN A 115 -4.63 7.04 -16.46
C GLN A 115 -3.38 7.75 -16.99
N ASP A 116 -2.87 8.77 -16.28
CA ASP A 116 -1.62 9.44 -16.64
C ASP A 116 -0.41 8.49 -16.57
N ILE A 117 -0.37 7.61 -15.57
CA ILE A 117 0.67 6.57 -15.45
C ILE A 117 0.62 5.64 -16.67
N ILE A 118 -0.56 5.13 -17.02
CA ILE A 118 -0.74 4.26 -18.19
C ILE A 118 -0.27 4.94 -19.47
N ASN A 119 -0.69 6.19 -19.70
CA ASN A 119 -0.30 6.94 -20.89
C ASN A 119 1.22 7.13 -20.98
N LYS A 120 1.87 7.44 -19.86
CA LYS A 120 3.34 7.58 -19.80
C LYS A 120 4.05 6.25 -20.05
N LEU A 121 3.50 5.14 -19.57
CA LEU A 121 4.04 3.81 -19.86
C LEU A 121 3.84 3.41 -21.33
N ASN A 122 2.70 3.73 -21.94
CA ASN A 122 2.47 3.44 -23.36
C ASN A 122 3.48 4.13 -24.30
N ASN A 123 4.07 5.25 -23.87
CA ASN A 123 5.07 5.98 -24.65
C ASN A 123 6.43 5.27 -24.73
N LYS A 124 6.70 4.26 -23.88
CA LYS A 124 7.94 3.44 -23.89
C LYS A 124 9.24 4.25 -23.97
N SER A 125 9.25 5.43 -23.35
CA SER A 125 10.30 6.42 -23.55
C SER A 125 11.64 6.11 -22.86
N GLY A 126 11.69 5.07 -22.00
CA GLY A 126 12.81 4.77 -21.11
C GLY A 126 13.06 5.82 -20.02
N LYS A 127 12.36 6.96 -20.04
CA LYS A 127 12.49 8.02 -19.04
C LYS A 127 11.82 7.61 -17.73
N ASN A 128 12.49 7.88 -16.62
CA ASN A 128 11.95 7.62 -15.29
C ASN A 128 10.74 8.51 -15.00
N ILE A 129 9.65 7.87 -14.62
CA ILE A 129 8.41 8.45 -14.12
C ILE A 129 8.45 8.28 -12.61
N ASN A 130 8.52 9.39 -11.87
CA ASN A 130 8.49 9.38 -10.41
C ASN A 130 7.11 9.84 -9.95
N ILE A 131 6.26 8.89 -9.57
CA ILE A 131 4.92 9.21 -9.08
C ILE A 131 5.00 9.48 -7.59
N LYS A 132 4.65 10.69 -7.20
CA LYS A 132 4.55 11.07 -5.79
C LYS A 132 3.14 10.79 -5.30
N SER A 133 3.01 10.12 -4.16
CA SER A 133 1.73 9.99 -3.48
C SER A 133 1.87 10.15 -1.98
N TYR A 134 0.92 10.88 -1.42
CA TYR A 134 0.69 10.99 0.01
C TYR A 134 -0.37 9.97 0.49
N ASN A 135 -0.96 9.20 -0.42
CA ASN A 135 -2.06 8.28 -0.12
C ASN A 135 -1.52 6.86 0.00
N ASN A 136 -0.62 6.65 0.95
CA ASN A 136 0.04 5.36 1.15
C ASN A 136 -0.18 4.84 2.58
N GLY A 137 0.17 3.58 2.81
CA GLY A 137 0.09 2.99 4.14
C GLY A 137 0.69 1.60 4.18
N SER A 138 0.81 1.08 5.40
CA SER A 138 1.42 -0.21 5.68
C SER A 138 0.63 -0.95 6.74
N VAL A 139 0.50 -2.27 6.56
CA VAL A 139 -0.10 -3.18 7.53
C VAL A 139 0.86 -4.31 7.81
N PHE A 140 1.08 -4.62 9.09
CA PHE A 140 1.87 -5.79 9.48
C PHE A 140 1.15 -7.07 9.03
N ILE A 141 1.90 -7.99 8.43
CA ILE A 141 1.37 -9.28 7.99
C ILE A 141 2.20 -10.42 8.56
N SER A 142 1.57 -11.59 8.71
CA SER A 142 2.29 -12.80 9.09
C SER A 142 3.31 -13.18 8.02
N ALA A 143 4.29 -14.01 8.41
CA ALA A 143 5.30 -14.51 7.48
C ALA A 143 4.74 -15.49 6.44
N ILE A 144 3.52 -16.00 6.65
CA ILE A 144 2.86 -17.06 5.87
C ILE A 144 2.06 -16.41 4.73
N ASP A 145 2.28 -16.91 3.53
CA ASP A 145 1.94 -16.25 2.27
C ASP A 145 0.49 -16.44 1.87
N SER A 146 -0.35 -15.45 2.13
CA SER A 146 -1.37 -15.01 1.17
C SER A 146 -1.95 -13.70 1.66
N PHE A 147 -2.14 -12.74 0.73
CA PHE A 147 -2.88 -11.50 1.02
C PHE A 147 -4.35 -11.78 1.39
N ASN A 148 -4.86 -12.99 1.12
CA ASN A 148 -6.29 -13.24 1.04
C ASN A 148 -6.96 -13.73 2.34
N GLU A 149 -6.23 -14.28 3.33
CA GLU A 149 -6.92 -14.97 4.45
C GLU A 149 -6.75 -14.32 5.84
N ALA A 150 -5.69 -13.54 6.07
CA ALA A 150 -5.46 -12.88 7.37
C ALA A 150 -5.38 -11.34 7.27
N THR A 151 -5.34 -10.80 6.04
CA THR A 151 -5.03 -9.38 5.80
C THR A 151 -6.26 -8.53 5.48
N GLY A 152 -7.39 -9.15 5.08
CA GLY A 152 -8.58 -8.45 4.57
C GLY A 152 -9.03 -7.27 5.43
N ASP A 153 -9.57 -7.51 6.62
CA ASP A 153 -10.17 -6.44 7.43
C ASP A 153 -9.15 -5.42 7.94
N VAL A 154 -7.94 -5.86 8.32
CA VAL A 154 -6.89 -4.94 8.80
C VAL A 154 -6.39 -4.05 7.67
N PHE A 155 -6.22 -4.62 6.47
CA PHE A 155 -5.85 -3.87 5.27
C PHE A 155 -6.96 -2.93 4.82
N LEU A 156 -8.21 -3.40 4.77
CA LEU A 156 -9.37 -2.58 4.44
C LEU A 156 -9.55 -1.45 5.44
N LYS A 157 -9.30 -1.69 6.73
CA LYS A 157 -9.27 -0.66 7.76
C LYS A 157 -8.16 0.35 7.51
N ALA A 158 -6.94 -0.08 7.19
CA ALA A 158 -5.85 0.83 6.88
C ALA A 158 -6.15 1.69 5.63
N LEU A 159 -6.70 1.09 4.57
CA LEU A 159 -7.19 1.81 3.40
C LEU A 159 -8.27 2.84 3.78
N THR A 160 -9.26 2.41 4.56
CA THR A 160 -10.36 3.26 5.01
C THR A 160 -9.85 4.43 5.84
N ASP A 161 -8.90 4.19 6.73
CA ASP A 161 -8.27 5.22 7.56
C ASP A 161 -7.48 6.23 6.72
N VAL A 162 -6.76 5.77 5.68
CA VAL A 162 -6.05 6.66 4.73
C VAL A 162 -7.02 7.50 3.91
N MET A 163 -8.15 6.92 3.47
CA MET A 163 -9.17 7.63 2.68
C MET A 163 -10.03 8.60 3.50
N ASN A 164 -10.26 8.30 4.78
CA ASN A 164 -11.09 9.13 5.66
C ASN A 164 -10.33 10.26 6.36
N LYS A 165 -9.01 10.14 6.54
CA LYS A 165 -8.21 11.26 7.02
C LYS A 165 -8.15 12.34 5.94
N SER A 166 -8.72 13.52 6.22
CA SER A 166 -8.73 14.67 5.29
C SER A 166 -7.35 15.21 4.93
N ILE A 167 -6.31 14.68 5.58
CA ILE A 167 -4.90 14.98 5.36
C ILE A 167 -4.19 13.62 5.31
N PHE A 168 -3.84 13.18 4.11
CA PHE A 168 -3.34 11.84 3.78
C PHE A 168 -2.05 11.45 4.53
N SER A 169 -1.59 10.19 4.37
CA SER A 169 -0.46 9.58 5.10
C SER A 169 0.77 10.48 5.30
N LYS A 170 1.45 10.27 6.44
CA LYS A 170 2.56 11.08 6.99
C LYS A 170 3.85 11.10 6.15
N ARG A 171 3.92 10.41 5.00
CA ARG A 171 5.17 10.24 4.23
C ARG A 171 4.92 10.41 2.73
N ASN A 172 5.72 11.25 2.10
CA ASN A 172 5.76 11.40 0.64
C ASN A 172 6.47 10.18 0.07
N GLU A 173 5.74 9.24 -0.51
CA GLU A 173 6.36 8.09 -1.19
C GLU A 173 6.51 8.36 -2.68
N ILE A 174 7.65 7.96 -3.23
CA ILE A 174 7.91 8.00 -4.66
C ILE A 174 7.85 6.58 -5.19
N PHE A 175 6.96 6.35 -6.16
CA PHE A 175 6.93 5.14 -6.97
C PHE A 175 7.68 5.41 -8.30
N PRO A 176 8.92 4.93 -8.44
CA PRO A 176 9.71 5.11 -9.65
C PRO A 176 9.39 4.00 -10.65
N LEU A 177 9.08 4.35 -11.89
CA LEU A 177 8.96 3.37 -12.97
C LEU A 177 9.25 3.96 -14.34
N ASN A 178 9.57 3.11 -15.30
CA ASN A 178 9.61 3.45 -16.70
C ASN A 178 9.16 2.25 -17.54
N SER A 179 9.07 2.48 -18.84
CA SER A 179 8.85 1.44 -19.83
C SER A 179 9.73 1.72 -21.04
N GLN A 180 10.15 0.66 -21.70
CA GLN A 180 11.05 0.72 -22.86
C GLN A 180 11.10 -0.65 -23.54
N THR A 181 11.65 -0.67 -24.75
CA THR A 181 11.99 -1.90 -25.46
C THR A 181 13.45 -2.25 -25.17
N VAL A 182 13.71 -3.46 -24.67
CA VAL A 182 15.05 -4.01 -24.38
C VAL A 182 15.17 -5.32 -25.15
N ASP A 183 16.21 -5.44 -25.99
CA ASP A 183 16.45 -6.63 -26.81
C ASP A 183 15.21 -7.10 -27.61
N GLY A 184 14.42 -6.14 -28.11
CA GLY A 184 13.20 -6.41 -28.87
C GLY A 184 11.96 -6.74 -28.03
N VAL A 185 12.06 -6.73 -26.70
CA VAL A 185 10.97 -7.02 -25.76
C VAL A 185 10.56 -5.75 -25.02
N ASP A 186 9.26 -5.44 -25.01
CA ASP A 186 8.74 -4.34 -24.21
C ASP A 186 8.65 -4.73 -22.75
N VAL A 187 9.23 -3.90 -21.88
CA VAL A 187 9.28 -4.14 -20.43
C VAL A 187 8.84 -2.90 -19.66
N VAL A 188 8.37 -3.13 -18.43
CA VAL A 188 8.23 -2.11 -17.40
C VAL A 188 9.31 -2.35 -16.35
N ARG A 189 10.10 -1.32 -16.05
CA ARG A 189 11.02 -1.32 -14.91
C ARG A 189 10.43 -0.48 -13.80
N PHE A 190 10.42 -0.98 -12.58
CA PHE A 190 9.83 -0.28 -11.45
C PHE A 190 10.60 -0.55 -10.15
N GLY A 191 10.68 0.45 -9.27
CA GLY A 191 11.10 0.25 -7.89
C GLY A 191 9.90 0.10 -6.97
N MET A 192 10.12 -0.35 -5.75
CA MET A 192 9.05 -0.30 -4.74
C MET A 192 8.86 1.15 -4.28
N PRO A 193 7.62 1.62 -4.06
CA PRO A 193 7.39 2.93 -3.47
C PRO A 193 8.14 3.06 -2.13
N ALA A 194 8.86 4.17 -1.99
CA ALA A 194 9.70 4.43 -0.83
C ALA A 194 9.77 5.93 -0.50
N ASN A 195 10.11 6.24 0.76
CA ASN A 195 10.32 7.62 1.19
C ASN A 195 11.68 8.13 0.65
N PRO A 196 11.69 9.19 -0.17
CA PRO A 196 12.91 9.71 -0.79
C PRO A 196 13.89 10.35 0.19
N GLU A 197 13.45 10.64 1.41
CA GLU A 197 14.31 11.20 2.47
C GLU A 197 15.14 10.13 3.17
N THR A 198 14.69 8.86 3.13
CA THR A 198 15.27 7.80 3.96
C THR A 198 15.73 6.57 3.16
N GLU A 199 15.32 6.45 1.90
CA GLU A 199 15.55 5.26 1.09
C GLU A 199 15.96 5.65 -0.34
N ASP A 200 16.88 4.90 -0.95
CA ASP A 200 17.20 5.05 -2.38
C ASP A 200 16.02 4.52 -3.21
N TYR A 201 15.30 5.45 -3.83
CA TYR A 201 14.17 5.19 -4.72
C TYR A 201 14.60 5.22 -6.19
N SER A 202 15.90 5.19 -6.48
CA SER A 202 16.37 5.20 -7.85
C SER A 202 16.37 3.79 -8.43
N ILE A 203 15.74 3.63 -9.60
CA ILE A 203 15.91 2.42 -10.42
C ILE A 203 17.32 2.28 -11.02
N LYS A 204 18.27 3.12 -10.58
CA LYS A 204 19.66 3.11 -11.06
C LYS A 204 20.52 2.10 -10.30
N THR A 205 20.12 1.74 -9.09
CA THR A 205 20.86 0.83 -8.21
C THR A 205 20.16 -0.52 -8.08
N ALA A 206 18.83 -0.53 -8.05
CA ALA A 206 18.03 -1.76 -8.11
C ALA A 206 16.65 -1.51 -8.73
N TYR A 207 16.10 -2.48 -9.45
CA TYR A 207 14.74 -2.42 -9.98
C TYR A 207 14.13 -3.80 -10.19
N TYR A 208 12.81 -3.82 -10.32
CA TYR A 208 12.04 -4.95 -10.80
C TYR A 208 11.69 -4.75 -12.26
N GLU A 209 11.64 -5.83 -13.03
CA GLU A 209 11.31 -5.81 -14.44
C GLU A 209 10.22 -6.84 -14.74
N ALA A 210 9.20 -6.45 -15.49
CA ALA A 210 8.16 -7.35 -15.96
C ALA A 210 7.88 -7.09 -17.45
N PRO A 211 7.39 -8.10 -18.20
CA PRO A 211 6.86 -7.86 -19.53
C PRO A 211 5.79 -6.77 -19.50
N PHE A 212 5.82 -5.88 -20.49
CA PHE A 212 4.91 -4.74 -20.53
C PHE A 212 3.44 -5.15 -20.49
N SER A 213 3.06 -6.17 -21.27
CA SER A 213 1.71 -6.72 -21.30
C SER A 213 1.26 -7.22 -19.93
N ASP A 214 2.13 -7.94 -19.23
CA ASP A 214 1.85 -8.57 -17.94
C ASP A 214 1.60 -7.49 -16.88
N PHE A 215 2.45 -6.47 -16.85
CA PHE A 215 2.31 -5.33 -15.94
C PHE A 215 1.02 -4.55 -16.21
N ILE A 216 0.74 -4.22 -17.48
CA ILE A 216 -0.44 -3.44 -17.86
C ILE A 216 -1.74 -4.21 -17.65
N ASN A 217 -1.80 -5.49 -18.03
CA ASN A 217 -3.00 -6.32 -17.84
C ASN A 217 -3.33 -6.45 -16.36
N THR A 218 -2.30 -6.62 -15.51
CA THR A 218 -2.48 -6.64 -14.05
C THR A 218 -2.98 -5.28 -13.52
N MET A 219 -2.43 -4.16 -14.01
CA MET A 219 -2.91 -2.81 -13.69
C MET A 219 -4.40 -2.61 -13.99
N ILE A 220 -4.85 -3.05 -15.18
CA ILE A 220 -6.20 -2.79 -15.68
C ILE A 220 -7.17 -3.95 -15.45
N MET A 221 -6.76 -4.98 -14.70
CA MET A 221 -7.57 -6.15 -14.34
C MET A 221 -8.06 -6.96 -15.56
N LYS A 222 -7.17 -7.26 -16.50
CA LYS A 222 -7.45 -8.07 -17.70
C LYS A 222 -6.70 -9.39 -17.71
#